data_AF-A0A916ZX15-F1
#
_entry.id   AF-A0A916ZX15-F1
#
_cell.length_a   1.000
_cell.length_b   1.000
_cell.length_c   1.000
_cell.angle_alpha   90.00
_cell.angle_beta   90.00
_cell.angle_gamma   90.00
#
_symmetry.space_group_name_H-M   'P 1'
#
loop_
_entity.id
_entity.type
_entity.pdbx_description
1 polymer ?
#
loop_
_entity_poly.entity_id
_entity_poly.type
_entity_poly.pdbx_seq_one_letter_code
_entity_poly.pdbx_strand_id
1 'polypeptide(L)'
;MAKTGVRRDKGQRALGPLLAAAVVVGLLGLPIAAWLDLRQLSERVLRGQAEEVGRVINDMRAFYASDVVGRVLQSDGDNTVVVHNYRDIAGAIPIPATLSIELGKRISADNGSVKYQFLSDLPFRGREHRPLDPFETAALRTLRADPKRSIVEVTGSLFDRQVRTAAPVIMGQVCVDCHNTHPDSPKTDWKVGDVRGLQEISIDQPIAANVLSFKFLLAYFVAAFAAGVLVIALQRRQAALIRGMNRELGETNEFLAAISMKIAKYLSPQIYKSIFSGQRDVAIATERKKLTIFFSDIKDFTAIAERLQPEDLTALLNEYFTEMSGIALKHGATVDKFIGDAILAFFGDPETKGIEEDARACLRMAVEMQYRLAQLDAEWRKRGIEQPFRARMGINTGYCNVGNFGSEDRMDYTIIGAEANLAARLQAIAEPGGICLSYETYALVRDMVRAKPLQPITMKGISREVVPYAVDGLLGDLAQRPQVVSGNARGLDVFVDPEAMDDQAVERARKLLADALEALKARGRPAGA
;
A
#
# COMPACT_ATOMS: atom_id res chain seq x y z
N MET A 1 4.53 16.58 -9.87
CA MET A 1 3.63 16.37 -8.71
C MET A 1 3.71 14.91 -8.23
N ALA A 2 4.79 14.52 -7.54
CA ALA A 2 4.99 13.13 -7.13
C ALA A 2 5.75 13.02 -5.79
N LYS A 3 5.11 13.42 -4.67
CA LYS A 3 5.67 13.21 -3.30
C LYS A 3 4.62 12.94 -2.21
N THR A 4 3.38 12.60 -2.54
CA THR A 4 2.30 12.40 -1.55
C THR A 4 1.91 10.92 -1.30
N GLY A 5 2.50 9.95 -2.01
CA GLY A 5 2.10 8.53 -1.91
C GLY A 5 2.69 7.72 -0.74
N VAL A 6 3.79 8.15 -0.13
CA VAL A 6 4.58 7.27 0.78
C VAL A 6 4.11 7.30 2.24
N ARG A 7 3.33 8.31 2.67
CA ARG A 7 2.91 8.44 4.08
C ARG A 7 1.65 7.67 4.48
N ARG A 8 0.84 7.19 3.52
CA ARG A 8 -0.40 6.44 3.83
C ARG A 8 -0.18 4.95 4.16
N ASP A 9 0.94 4.35 3.73
CA ASP A 9 1.16 2.90 3.85
C ASP A 9 1.66 2.44 5.24
N LYS A 10 2.31 3.32 6.02
CA LYS A 10 2.81 2.95 7.37
C LYS A 10 1.70 2.82 8.42
N GLY A 11 0.63 3.63 8.32
CA GLY A 11 -0.49 3.58 9.27
C GLY A 11 -1.37 2.34 9.10
N GLN A 12 -1.55 1.87 7.86
CA GLN A 12 -2.35 0.67 7.57
C GLN A 12 -1.63 -0.64 7.96
N ARG A 13 -0.29 -0.69 7.89
CA ARG A 13 0.50 -1.86 8.31
C ARG A 13 0.51 -2.11 9.82
N ALA A 14 0.38 -1.07 10.65
CA ALA A 14 0.36 -1.20 12.11
C ALA A 14 -1.03 -1.55 12.67
N LEU A 15 -2.11 -1.19 11.98
CA LEU A 15 -3.48 -1.42 12.44
C LEU A 15 -3.86 -2.91 12.42
N GLY A 16 -3.38 -3.67 11.44
CA GLY A 16 -3.62 -5.12 11.32
C GLY A 16 -3.18 -5.95 12.52
N PRO A 17 -1.90 -5.87 12.97
CA PRO A 17 -1.44 -6.61 14.14
C PRO A 17 -2.06 -6.11 15.45
N LEU A 18 -2.38 -4.82 15.58
CA LEU A 18 -3.09 -4.28 16.75
C LEU A 18 -4.54 -4.78 16.85
N LEU A 19 -5.27 -4.82 15.74
CA LEU A 19 -6.60 -5.42 15.67
C LEU A 19 -6.55 -6.92 15.97
N ALA A 20 -5.57 -7.63 15.42
CA ALA A 20 -5.38 -9.05 15.72
C ALA A 20 -5.09 -9.27 17.21
N ALA A 21 -4.23 -8.46 17.83
CA ALA A 21 -3.94 -8.51 19.26
C ALA A 21 -5.19 -8.18 20.10
N ALA A 22 -5.98 -7.17 19.73
CA ALA A 22 -7.22 -6.82 20.42
C ALA A 22 -8.26 -7.94 20.33
N VAL A 23 -8.38 -8.61 19.18
CA VAL A 23 -9.26 -9.78 19.00
C VAL A 23 -8.79 -10.95 19.86
N VAL A 24 -7.49 -11.22 19.94
CA VAL A 24 -6.94 -12.27 20.80
C VAL A 24 -7.19 -11.95 22.28
N VAL A 25 -6.97 -10.70 22.71
CA VAL A 25 -7.27 -10.25 24.08
C VAL A 25 -8.76 -10.38 24.39
N GLY A 26 -9.64 -10.04 23.45
CA GLY A 26 -11.08 -10.21 23.62
C GLY A 26 -11.51 -11.69 23.70
N LEU A 27 -10.97 -12.55 22.82
CA LEU A 27 -11.28 -13.97 22.78
C LEU A 27 -10.78 -14.74 24.02
N LEU A 28 -9.64 -14.33 24.59
CA LEU A 28 -9.08 -14.98 25.80
C LEU A 28 -9.55 -14.31 27.10
N GLY A 29 -9.75 -12.99 27.10
CA GLY A 29 -10.09 -12.23 28.30
C GLY A 29 -11.50 -12.51 28.82
N LEU A 30 -12.47 -12.70 27.93
CA LEU A 30 -13.86 -12.97 28.30
C LEU A 30 -14.05 -14.32 29.04
N PRO A 31 -13.51 -15.45 28.55
CA PRO A 31 -13.54 -16.71 29.29
C PRO A 31 -12.84 -16.63 30.66
N ILE A 32 -11.72 -15.91 30.74
CA ILE A 32 -11.00 -15.71 32.01
C ILE A 32 -11.85 -14.88 32.99
N ALA A 33 -12.47 -13.80 32.53
CA ALA A 33 -13.35 -12.97 33.35
C ALA A 33 -14.54 -13.78 33.89
N ALA A 34 -15.20 -14.55 33.00
CA ALA A 34 -16.31 -15.42 33.39
C ALA A 34 -15.90 -16.47 34.42
N TRP A 35 -14.68 -17.03 34.31
CA TRP A 35 -14.14 -17.97 35.28
C TRP A 35 -13.88 -17.32 36.66
N LEU A 36 -13.34 -16.11 36.68
CA LEU A 36 -13.11 -15.37 37.92
C LEU A 36 -14.43 -15.04 38.63
N ASP A 37 -15.45 -14.62 37.89
CA ASP A 37 -16.78 -14.35 38.44
C ASP A 37 -17.44 -15.63 39.00
N LEU A 38 -17.33 -16.76 38.27
CA LEU A 38 -17.83 -18.04 38.75
C LEU A 38 -17.16 -18.46 40.06
N ARG A 39 -15.84 -18.31 40.15
CA ARG A 39 -15.07 -18.62 41.36
C ARG A 39 -15.55 -17.78 42.54
N GLN A 40 -15.72 -16.47 42.35
CA GLN A 40 -16.21 -15.57 43.40
C GLN A 40 -17.66 -15.86 43.81
N LEU A 41 -18.52 -16.22 42.85
CA LEU A 41 -19.90 -16.60 43.13
C LEU A 41 -19.95 -17.90 43.94
N SER A 42 -19.21 -18.93 43.52
CA SER A 42 -19.13 -20.21 44.21
C SER A 42 -18.65 -20.04 45.65
N GLU A 43 -17.62 -19.22 45.88
CA GLU A 43 -17.13 -18.92 47.22
C GLU A 43 -18.19 -18.26 48.11
N ARG A 44 -18.93 -17.27 47.58
CA ARG A 44 -20.02 -16.61 48.34
C ARG A 44 -21.13 -17.58 48.71
N VAL A 45 -21.53 -18.45 47.79
CA VAL A 45 -22.57 -19.47 48.02
C VAL A 45 -22.11 -20.47 49.08
N LEU A 46 -20.89 -21.00 48.97
CA LEU A 46 -20.35 -21.98 49.92
C LEU A 46 -20.21 -21.40 51.34
N ARG A 47 -19.75 -20.14 51.46
CA ARG A 47 -19.69 -19.45 52.77
C ARG A 47 -21.07 -19.31 53.40
N GLY A 48 -22.05 -18.82 52.63
CA GLY A 48 -23.43 -18.68 53.12
C GLY A 48 -24.02 -20.00 53.57
N GLN A 49 -23.85 -21.06 52.77
CA GLN A 49 -24.31 -22.41 53.13
C GLN A 49 -23.65 -22.92 54.42
N ALA A 50 -22.34 -22.72 54.58
CA ALA A 50 -21.63 -23.21 55.75
C ALA A 50 -22.04 -22.46 57.04
N GLU A 51 -22.31 -21.15 56.95
CA GLU A 51 -22.86 -20.35 58.06
C GLU A 51 -24.29 -20.76 58.42
N GLU A 52 -25.16 -21.01 57.43
CA GLU A 52 -26.54 -21.46 57.65
C GLU A 52 -26.58 -22.83 58.34
N VAL A 53 -25.80 -23.80 57.85
CA VAL A 53 -25.68 -25.14 58.48
C VAL A 53 -25.12 -25.01 59.89
N GLY A 54 -24.14 -24.12 60.11
CA GLY A 54 -23.59 -23.85 61.44
C GLY A 54 -24.60 -23.34 62.43
N ARG A 55 -25.45 -22.41 62.00
CA ARG A 55 -26.54 -21.89 62.83
C ARG A 55 -27.51 -23.00 63.21
N VAL A 56 -27.96 -23.81 62.24
CA VAL A 56 -28.89 -24.93 62.49
C VAL A 56 -28.31 -25.92 63.50
N ILE A 57 -27.04 -26.32 63.35
CA ILE A 57 -26.40 -27.27 64.28
C ILE A 57 -26.25 -26.66 65.68
N ASN A 58 -25.87 -25.38 65.77
CA ASN A 58 -25.73 -24.72 67.05
C ASN A 58 -27.08 -24.56 67.77
N ASP A 59 -28.13 -24.17 67.05
CA ASP A 59 -29.49 -24.03 67.61
C ASP A 59 -30.02 -25.39 68.08
N MET A 60 -29.80 -26.45 67.30
CA MET A 60 -30.18 -27.82 67.70
C MET A 60 -29.43 -28.28 68.96
N ARG A 61 -28.13 -28.00 69.07
CA ARG A 61 -27.34 -28.33 70.26
C ARG A 61 -27.79 -27.53 71.48
N ALA A 62 -28.06 -26.24 71.30
CA ALA A 62 -28.52 -25.36 72.38
C ALA A 62 -29.89 -25.80 72.91
N PHE A 63 -30.83 -26.10 72.01
CA PHE A 63 -32.12 -26.68 72.36
C PHE A 63 -31.96 -28.00 73.10
N TYR A 64 -31.17 -28.95 72.59
CA TYR A 64 -30.93 -30.22 73.29
C TYR A 64 -30.34 -30.03 74.69
N ALA A 65 -29.36 -29.13 74.85
CA ALA A 65 -28.69 -28.90 76.12
C ALA A 65 -29.64 -28.26 77.17
N SER A 66 -30.49 -27.33 76.76
CA SER A 66 -31.35 -26.57 77.68
C SER A 66 -32.70 -27.24 77.90
N ASP A 67 -33.41 -27.61 76.82
CA ASP A 67 -34.77 -28.13 76.87
C ASP A 67 -34.87 -29.63 77.12
N VAL A 68 -33.85 -30.42 76.73
CA VAL A 68 -33.85 -31.87 76.96
C VAL A 68 -33.00 -32.21 78.18
N VAL A 69 -31.69 -31.97 78.11
CA VAL A 69 -30.77 -32.31 79.19
C VAL A 69 -31.07 -31.52 80.45
N GLY A 70 -31.36 -30.22 80.34
CA GLY A 70 -31.72 -29.38 81.47
C GLY A 70 -32.93 -29.89 82.24
N ARG A 71 -33.97 -30.39 81.55
CA ARG A 71 -35.16 -30.96 82.19
C ARG A 71 -34.89 -32.31 82.87
N VAL A 72 -34.07 -33.16 82.24
CA VAL A 72 -33.67 -34.46 82.82
C VAL A 72 -32.85 -34.27 84.09
N LEU A 73 -31.94 -33.30 84.12
CA LEU A 73 -31.13 -33.00 85.31
C LEU A 73 -31.94 -32.35 86.45
N GLN A 74 -33.10 -31.76 86.14
CA GLN A 74 -34.00 -31.16 87.14
C GLN A 74 -35.05 -32.15 87.67
N SER A 75 -35.21 -33.34 87.07
CA SER A 75 -36.15 -34.34 87.57
C SER A 75 -35.55 -35.13 88.72
N ASP A 76 -36.19 -35.14 89.89
CA ASP A 76 -35.79 -35.89 91.10
C ASP A 76 -35.89 -37.43 90.99
N GLY A 77 -35.97 -37.99 89.77
CA GLY A 77 -36.16 -39.42 89.53
C GLY A 77 -34.87 -40.15 89.14
N ASP A 78 -34.53 -41.23 89.85
CA ASP A 78 -33.29 -42.02 89.73
C ASP A 78 -33.07 -42.79 88.40
N ASN A 79 -33.90 -42.59 87.35
CA ASN A 79 -33.95 -43.52 86.22
C ASN A 79 -33.20 -43.09 84.95
N THR A 80 -32.86 -41.81 84.76
CA THR A 80 -32.18 -41.33 83.54
C THR A 80 -30.96 -40.50 83.89
N VAL A 81 -29.78 -41.00 83.51
CA VAL A 81 -28.51 -40.31 83.71
C VAL A 81 -28.01 -39.69 82.41
N VAL A 82 -27.39 -38.51 82.51
CA VAL A 82 -26.79 -37.80 81.39
C VAL A 82 -25.28 -38.03 81.41
N VAL A 83 -24.81 -38.94 80.56
CA VAL A 83 -23.41 -39.42 80.59
C VAL A 83 -22.82 -39.51 79.18
N HIS A 84 -21.49 -39.58 79.08
CA HIS A 84 -20.84 -39.70 77.77
C HIS A 84 -20.90 -41.12 77.20
N ASN A 85 -20.95 -42.15 78.05
CA ASN A 85 -21.03 -43.57 77.71
C ASN A 85 -22.48 -44.10 77.76
N TYR A 86 -23.42 -43.24 77.37
CA TYR A 86 -24.86 -43.50 77.47
C TYR A 86 -25.33 -44.79 76.77
N ARG A 87 -24.58 -45.32 75.81
CA ARG A 87 -24.89 -46.60 75.14
C ARG A 87 -24.70 -47.81 76.05
N ASP A 88 -23.85 -47.70 77.07
CA ASP A 88 -23.52 -48.78 77.99
C ASP A 88 -24.48 -48.82 79.20
N ILE A 89 -25.29 -47.77 79.38
CA ILE A 89 -26.19 -47.60 80.52
C ILE A 89 -27.63 -47.51 80.02
N ALA A 90 -28.46 -48.50 80.37
CA ALA A 90 -29.85 -48.53 79.95
C ALA A 90 -30.60 -47.27 80.44
N GLY A 91 -31.33 -46.62 79.54
CA GLY A 91 -32.09 -45.40 79.85
C GLY A 91 -31.25 -44.11 79.94
N ALA A 92 -29.93 -44.17 79.77
CA ALA A 92 -29.08 -42.99 79.76
C ALA A 92 -29.17 -42.22 78.43
N ILE A 93 -28.95 -40.90 78.49
CA ILE A 93 -28.89 -40.02 77.32
C ILE A 93 -27.50 -39.37 77.19
N PRO A 94 -27.05 -39.03 75.98
CA PRO A 94 -25.72 -38.44 75.78
C PRO A 94 -25.64 -37.02 76.35
N ILE A 95 -24.50 -36.66 76.92
CA ILE A 95 -24.17 -35.23 77.16
C ILE A 95 -24.15 -34.45 75.82
N PRO A 96 -24.42 -33.12 75.82
CA PRO A 96 -24.49 -32.32 74.59
C PRO A 96 -23.24 -32.40 73.70
N ALA A 97 -22.06 -32.54 74.30
CA ALA A 97 -20.81 -32.74 73.57
C ALA A 97 -20.75 -34.11 72.86
N THR A 98 -21.24 -35.18 73.49
CA THR A 98 -21.32 -36.51 72.88
C THR A 98 -22.31 -36.53 71.72
N LEU A 99 -23.49 -35.91 71.89
CA LEU A 99 -24.45 -35.74 70.79
C LEU A 99 -23.80 -35.03 69.59
N SER A 100 -23.08 -33.95 69.84
CA SER A 100 -22.40 -33.17 68.79
C SER A 100 -21.35 -33.99 68.05
N ILE A 101 -20.54 -34.78 68.76
CA ILE A 101 -19.52 -35.64 68.16
C ILE A 101 -20.17 -36.75 67.32
N GLU A 102 -21.21 -37.41 67.84
CA GLU A 102 -21.89 -38.47 67.09
C GLU A 102 -22.65 -37.96 65.87
N LEU A 103 -23.29 -36.79 65.99
CA LEU A 103 -23.92 -36.13 64.87
C LEU A 103 -22.89 -35.77 63.79
N GLY A 104 -21.72 -35.27 64.19
CA GLY A 104 -20.60 -35.00 63.28
C GLY A 104 -20.14 -36.24 62.52
N LYS A 105 -20.02 -37.38 63.23
CA LYS A 105 -19.72 -38.67 62.60
C LYS A 105 -20.79 -39.09 61.59
N ARG A 106 -22.08 -38.87 61.88
CA ARG A 106 -23.17 -39.19 60.93
C ARG A 106 -23.20 -38.26 59.72
N ILE A 107 -23.11 -36.95 59.92
CA ILE A 107 -23.10 -35.95 58.84
C ILE A 107 -21.91 -36.17 57.91
N SER A 108 -20.75 -36.53 58.48
CA SER A 108 -19.51 -36.72 57.71
C SER A 108 -19.33 -38.13 57.14
N ALA A 109 -20.20 -39.09 57.47
CA ALA A 109 -20.14 -40.47 56.97
C ALA A 109 -20.84 -40.66 55.62
N ASP A 110 -21.83 -39.83 55.32
CA ASP A 110 -22.38 -39.75 53.96
C ASP A 110 -21.32 -39.10 53.07
N ASN A 111 -21.14 -39.59 51.83
CA ASN A 111 -20.24 -39.00 50.81
C ASN A 111 -20.66 -37.58 50.34
N GLY A 112 -21.30 -36.81 51.23
CA GLY A 112 -21.77 -35.47 51.01
C GLY A 112 -20.63 -34.44 51.07
N SER A 113 -20.91 -33.27 50.52
CA SER A 113 -19.98 -32.13 50.50
C SER A 113 -19.79 -31.46 51.86
N VAL A 114 -20.54 -31.83 52.90
CA VAL A 114 -20.54 -31.14 54.21
C VAL A 114 -19.95 -32.06 55.28
N LYS A 115 -18.96 -31.58 56.03
CA LYS A 115 -18.44 -32.25 57.22
C LYS A 115 -18.64 -31.35 58.43
N TYR A 116 -18.96 -31.97 59.57
CA TYR A 116 -19.14 -31.29 60.84
C TYR A 116 -18.27 -31.94 61.91
N GLN A 117 -17.49 -31.14 62.63
CA GLN A 117 -16.59 -31.61 63.67
C GLN A 117 -16.75 -30.76 64.93
N PHE A 118 -16.81 -31.44 66.08
CA PHE A 118 -16.77 -30.81 67.39
C PHE A 118 -15.39 -31.03 68.00
N LEU A 119 -14.65 -29.95 68.23
CA LEU A 119 -13.22 -29.99 68.50
C LEU A 119 -12.88 -29.19 69.76
N SER A 120 -11.85 -29.63 70.46
CA SER A 120 -11.31 -28.92 71.61
C SER A 120 -9.88 -29.35 71.91
N ASP A 121 -9.04 -28.41 72.31
CA ASP A 121 -7.67 -28.61 72.80
C ASP A 121 -7.57 -29.21 74.21
N LEU A 122 -8.70 -29.34 74.91
CA LEU A 122 -8.77 -29.86 76.27
C LEU A 122 -9.74 -31.05 76.33
N PRO A 123 -9.50 -32.20 75.68
CA PRO A 123 -10.41 -33.35 75.75
C PRO A 123 -10.46 -33.97 77.17
N PHE A 124 -11.58 -34.63 77.51
CA PHE A 124 -11.66 -35.46 78.72
C PHE A 124 -10.62 -36.59 78.66
N ARG A 125 -10.07 -36.98 79.82
CA ARG A 125 -9.14 -38.12 79.90
C ARG A 125 -9.83 -39.40 79.43
N GLY A 126 -9.12 -40.22 78.65
CA GLY A 126 -9.66 -41.46 78.07
C GLY A 126 -10.55 -41.30 76.83
N ARG A 127 -10.82 -40.06 76.38
CA ARG A 127 -11.55 -39.81 75.13
C ARG A 127 -10.61 -39.75 73.94
N GLU A 128 -10.96 -40.45 72.86
CA GLU A 128 -10.24 -40.36 71.58
C GLU A 128 -10.23 -38.91 71.08
N HIS A 129 -9.04 -38.37 70.80
CA HIS A 129 -8.84 -37.00 70.34
C HIS A 129 -7.70 -36.94 69.33
N ARG A 130 -7.88 -36.15 68.26
CA ARG A 130 -6.83 -35.82 67.29
C ARG A 130 -6.26 -34.43 67.61
N PRO A 131 -4.97 -34.18 67.39
CA PRO A 131 -4.43 -32.83 67.52
C PRO A 131 -5.16 -31.85 66.60
N LEU A 132 -5.38 -30.64 67.09
CA LEU A 132 -5.95 -29.56 66.30
C LEU A 132 -4.98 -29.15 65.19
N ASP A 133 -5.52 -28.90 64.00
CA ASP A 133 -4.72 -28.40 62.89
C ASP A 133 -4.40 -26.88 63.06
N PRO A 134 -3.58 -26.27 62.17
CA PRO A 134 -3.25 -24.86 62.28
C PRO A 134 -4.45 -23.91 62.21
N PHE A 135 -5.45 -24.22 61.38
CA PHE A 135 -6.67 -23.42 61.26
C PHE A 135 -7.49 -23.49 62.54
N GLU A 136 -7.74 -24.70 63.05
CA GLU A 136 -8.49 -24.97 64.27
C GLU A 136 -7.81 -24.33 65.49
N THR A 137 -6.49 -24.42 65.57
CA THR A 137 -5.70 -23.81 66.65
C THR A 137 -5.80 -22.29 66.64
N ALA A 138 -5.68 -21.67 65.45
CA ALA A 138 -5.81 -20.22 65.29
C ALA A 138 -7.25 -19.74 65.53
N ALA A 139 -8.24 -20.49 65.04
CA ALA A 139 -9.66 -20.22 65.24
C ALA A 139 -10.02 -20.27 66.73
N LEU A 140 -9.61 -21.31 67.45
CA LEU A 140 -9.91 -21.46 68.87
C LEU A 140 -9.31 -20.32 69.70
N ARG A 141 -8.06 -19.92 69.41
CA ARG A 141 -7.41 -18.78 70.06
C ARG A 141 -8.18 -17.48 69.82
N THR A 142 -8.61 -17.26 68.58
CA THR A 142 -9.35 -16.06 68.19
C THR A 142 -10.72 -16.02 68.84
N LEU A 143 -11.45 -17.14 68.84
CA LEU A 143 -12.79 -17.26 69.43
C LEU A 143 -12.78 -17.13 70.96
N ARG A 144 -11.70 -17.55 71.64
CA ARG A 144 -11.52 -17.29 73.07
C ARG A 144 -11.32 -15.80 73.39
N ALA A 145 -10.70 -15.05 72.48
CA ALA A 145 -10.52 -13.61 72.63
C ALA A 145 -11.79 -12.83 72.26
N ASP A 146 -12.51 -13.26 71.21
CA ASP A 146 -13.77 -12.69 70.77
C ASP A 146 -14.73 -13.79 70.26
N PRO A 147 -15.67 -14.25 71.11
CA PRO A 147 -16.63 -15.30 70.73
C PRO A 147 -17.61 -14.89 69.63
N LYS A 148 -17.74 -13.60 69.29
CA LYS A 148 -18.67 -13.16 68.24
C LYS A 148 -18.03 -13.11 66.85
N ARG A 149 -16.72 -13.34 66.76
CA ARG A 149 -15.97 -13.24 65.51
C ARG A 149 -16.29 -14.41 64.58
N SER A 150 -16.69 -14.10 63.34
CA SER A 150 -16.81 -15.10 62.28
C SER A 150 -15.41 -15.52 61.82
N ILE A 151 -15.15 -16.84 61.84
CA ILE A 151 -13.89 -17.42 61.37
C ILE A 151 -14.19 -18.25 60.14
N VAL A 152 -13.63 -17.84 59.01
CA VAL A 152 -13.80 -18.51 57.72
C VAL A 152 -12.44 -18.63 57.05
N GLU A 153 -12.10 -19.83 56.59
CA GLU A 153 -10.95 -20.12 55.75
C GLU A 153 -11.44 -20.66 54.41
N VAL A 154 -10.83 -20.18 53.32
CA VAL A 154 -11.13 -20.64 51.97
C VAL A 154 -9.85 -21.15 51.33
N THR A 155 -9.82 -22.45 51.07
CA THR A 155 -8.68 -23.16 50.47
C THR A 155 -9.13 -23.88 49.19
N GLY A 156 -8.18 -24.42 48.43
CA GLY A 156 -8.47 -25.22 47.23
C GLY A 156 -7.68 -24.81 45.99
N SER A 157 -7.90 -25.55 44.91
CA SER A 157 -7.21 -25.42 43.62
C SER A 157 -7.90 -24.41 42.69
N LEU A 158 -7.52 -24.41 41.41
CA LEU A 158 -8.32 -23.75 40.37
C LEU A 158 -9.71 -24.38 40.27
N PHE A 159 -9.82 -25.70 40.39
CA PHE A 159 -11.03 -26.46 40.09
C PHE A 159 -11.78 -26.98 41.32
N ASP A 160 -11.21 -26.86 42.50
CA ASP A 160 -11.81 -27.29 43.76
C ASP A 160 -11.79 -26.16 44.78
N ARG A 161 -12.84 -26.06 45.58
CA ARG A 161 -12.96 -25.07 46.64
C ARG A 161 -13.41 -25.77 47.92
N GLN A 162 -12.70 -25.50 48.99
CA GLN A 162 -13.06 -25.89 50.34
C GLN A 162 -13.29 -24.62 51.15
N VAL A 163 -14.43 -24.54 51.83
CA VAL A 163 -14.75 -23.48 52.79
C VAL A 163 -14.88 -24.10 54.16
N ARG A 164 -14.04 -23.67 55.10
CA ARG A 164 -14.08 -24.06 56.50
C ARG A 164 -14.56 -22.89 57.34
N THR A 165 -15.52 -23.13 58.21
CA THR A 165 -16.00 -22.15 59.19
C THR A 165 -15.87 -22.74 60.58
N ALA A 166 -15.52 -21.90 61.55
CA ALA A 166 -15.44 -22.28 62.94
C ALA A 166 -16.33 -21.37 63.81
N ALA A 167 -17.18 -21.99 64.62
CA ALA A 167 -18.04 -21.33 65.61
C ALA A 167 -17.62 -21.73 67.03
N PRO A 168 -17.77 -20.85 68.04
CA PRO A 168 -17.35 -21.17 69.40
C PRO A 168 -18.32 -22.11 70.10
N VAL A 169 -17.78 -23.04 70.88
CA VAL A 169 -18.55 -23.82 71.84
C VAL A 169 -18.53 -23.09 73.18
N ILE A 170 -19.58 -22.31 73.42
CA ILE A 170 -19.73 -21.53 74.66
C ILE A 170 -20.23 -22.44 75.80
N MET A 171 -19.61 -22.29 76.98
CA MET A 171 -19.99 -22.98 78.20
C MET A 171 -21.27 -22.39 78.78
N GLY A 172 -22.35 -23.18 78.80
CA GLY A 172 -23.56 -22.90 79.58
C GLY A 172 -23.47 -23.47 81.00
N GLN A 173 -24.45 -23.17 81.85
CA GLN A 173 -24.46 -23.57 83.26
C GLN A 173 -24.26 -25.09 83.45
N VAL A 174 -25.05 -25.91 82.73
CA VAL A 174 -24.95 -27.38 82.76
C VAL A 174 -23.55 -27.89 82.39
N CYS A 175 -22.88 -27.24 81.44
CA CYS A 175 -21.53 -27.63 81.03
C CYS A 175 -20.50 -27.28 82.12
N VAL A 176 -20.64 -26.11 82.75
CA VAL A 176 -19.77 -25.64 83.84
C VAL A 176 -19.87 -26.58 85.04
N ASP A 177 -21.09 -26.91 85.46
CA ASP A 177 -21.34 -27.75 86.63
C ASP A 177 -20.74 -29.15 86.45
N CYS A 178 -20.91 -29.74 85.26
CA CYS A 178 -20.29 -31.02 84.91
C CYS A 178 -18.77 -30.92 84.87
N HIS A 179 -18.21 -29.92 84.17
CA HIS A 179 -16.76 -29.82 83.98
C HIS A 179 -15.97 -29.50 85.25
N ASN A 180 -16.55 -28.73 86.18
CA ASN A 180 -15.86 -28.32 87.40
C ASN A 180 -15.89 -29.40 88.50
N THR A 181 -16.74 -30.42 88.36
CA THR A 181 -16.90 -31.51 89.34
C THR A 181 -16.40 -32.87 88.84
N HIS A 182 -16.31 -33.08 87.52
CA HIS A 182 -15.96 -34.39 86.96
C HIS A 182 -14.44 -34.69 87.04
N PRO A 183 -14.02 -35.86 87.56
CA PRO A 183 -12.61 -36.19 87.83
C PRO A 183 -11.72 -36.21 86.58
N ASP A 184 -12.29 -36.62 85.44
CA ASP A 184 -11.56 -36.69 84.15
C ASP A 184 -11.55 -35.37 83.36
N SER A 185 -12.12 -34.29 83.91
CA SER A 185 -12.09 -32.98 83.26
C SER A 185 -10.68 -32.39 83.32
N PRO A 186 -10.09 -31.95 82.19
CA PRO A 186 -8.72 -31.41 82.17
C PRO A 186 -8.62 -30.00 82.76
N LYS A 187 -9.76 -29.32 82.97
CA LYS A 187 -9.87 -27.97 83.53
C LYS A 187 -11.18 -27.89 84.33
N THR A 188 -11.12 -27.35 85.55
CA THR A 188 -12.23 -27.36 86.53
C THR A 188 -12.61 -25.97 87.08
N ASP A 189 -12.12 -24.90 86.47
CA ASP A 189 -12.39 -23.50 86.83
C ASP A 189 -13.17 -22.77 85.71
N TRP A 190 -14.01 -23.49 84.96
CA TRP A 190 -14.81 -22.90 83.88
C TRP A 190 -15.87 -21.94 84.42
N LYS A 191 -16.15 -20.89 83.64
CA LYS A 191 -17.25 -19.95 83.86
C LYS A 191 -18.25 -19.98 82.72
N VAL A 192 -19.49 -19.62 83.02
CA VAL A 192 -20.52 -19.43 81.98
C VAL A 192 -20.04 -18.34 81.03
N GLY A 193 -20.09 -18.62 79.73
CA GLY A 193 -19.56 -17.74 78.68
C GLY A 193 -18.15 -18.09 78.19
N ASP A 194 -17.40 -18.95 78.90
CA ASP A 194 -16.09 -19.39 78.43
C ASP A 194 -16.19 -20.21 77.14
N VAL A 195 -15.19 -20.08 76.25
CA VAL A 195 -15.10 -20.88 75.03
C VAL A 195 -14.31 -22.16 75.28
N ARG A 196 -15.03 -23.28 75.32
CA ARG A 196 -14.52 -24.62 75.62
C ARG A 196 -13.78 -25.25 74.45
N GLY A 197 -14.23 -24.96 73.25
CA GLY A 197 -13.80 -25.59 72.01
C GLY A 197 -14.43 -24.86 70.82
N LEU A 198 -14.38 -25.50 69.66
CA LEU A 198 -15.00 -24.99 68.45
C LEU A 198 -15.81 -26.06 67.74
N GLN A 199 -16.76 -25.61 66.96
CA GLN A 199 -17.49 -26.39 65.98
C GLN A 199 -16.99 -25.99 64.61
N GLU A 200 -16.41 -26.94 63.89
CA GLU A 200 -15.99 -26.73 62.51
C GLU A 200 -17.02 -27.30 61.54
N ILE A 201 -17.35 -26.52 60.52
CA ILE A 201 -18.06 -27.00 59.34
C ILE A 201 -17.18 -26.78 58.13
N SER A 202 -16.91 -27.84 57.38
CA SER A 202 -16.19 -27.74 56.11
C SER A 202 -17.10 -28.18 54.98
N ILE A 203 -17.22 -27.34 53.95
CA ILE A 203 -17.91 -27.68 52.71
C ILE A 203 -16.90 -27.80 51.56
N ASP A 204 -16.86 -28.98 50.94
CA ASP A 204 -16.01 -29.32 49.80
C ASP A 204 -16.87 -29.37 48.52
N GLN A 205 -16.58 -28.52 47.52
CA GLN A 205 -17.22 -28.63 46.20
C GLN A 205 -16.23 -28.51 45.03
N PRO A 206 -16.26 -29.45 44.06
CA PRO A 206 -15.54 -29.31 42.81
C PRO A 206 -16.24 -28.30 41.90
N ILE A 207 -15.58 -27.18 41.60
CA ILE A 207 -16.02 -26.18 40.62
C ILE A 207 -16.13 -26.81 39.23
N ALA A 208 -15.32 -27.82 38.92
CA ALA A 208 -15.35 -28.55 37.66
C ALA A 208 -16.73 -29.15 37.32
N ALA A 209 -17.49 -29.61 38.32
CA ALA A 209 -18.85 -30.13 38.11
C ALA A 209 -19.80 -29.06 37.57
N ASN A 210 -19.53 -27.78 37.85
CA ASN A 210 -20.32 -26.63 37.41
C ASN A 210 -19.80 -25.96 36.13
N VAL A 211 -18.68 -26.41 35.56
CA VAL A 211 -18.15 -25.85 34.30
C VAL A 211 -19.14 -26.06 33.15
N LEU A 212 -19.79 -27.22 33.09
CA LEU A 212 -20.83 -27.52 32.10
C LEU A 212 -22.16 -26.81 32.38
N SER A 213 -22.36 -26.24 33.58
CA SER A 213 -23.53 -25.40 33.87
C SER A 213 -23.58 -24.16 32.98
N PHE A 214 -22.45 -23.76 32.38
CA PHE A 214 -22.33 -22.66 31.42
C PHE A 214 -22.36 -23.11 29.95
N LYS A 215 -22.98 -24.26 29.64
CA LYS A 215 -23.04 -24.83 28.28
C LYS A 215 -23.41 -23.83 27.16
N PHE A 216 -24.32 -22.89 27.43
CA PHE A 216 -24.72 -21.88 26.45
C PHE A 216 -23.66 -20.82 26.19
N LEU A 217 -22.96 -20.37 27.25
CA LEU A 217 -21.87 -19.43 27.13
C LEU A 217 -20.68 -20.05 26.39
N LEU A 218 -20.38 -21.33 26.69
CA LEU A 218 -19.34 -22.08 25.96
C LEU A 218 -19.71 -22.25 24.48
N ALA A 219 -20.97 -22.60 24.17
CA ALA A 219 -21.45 -22.73 22.80
C ALA A 219 -21.36 -21.38 22.04
N TYR A 220 -21.70 -20.27 22.69
CA TYR A 220 -21.55 -18.94 22.12
C TYR A 220 -20.09 -18.63 21.75
N PHE A 221 -19.13 -18.93 22.64
CA PHE A 221 -17.71 -18.70 22.34
C PHE A 221 -17.21 -19.53 21.16
N VAL A 222 -17.65 -20.79 21.05
CA VAL A 222 -17.31 -21.65 19.90
C VAL A 222 -17.90 -21.07 18.60
N ALA A 223 -19.15 -20.62 18.62
CA ALA A 223 -19.80 -20.02 17.46
C ALA A 223 -19.11 -18.70 17.03
N ALA A 224 -18.77 -17.84 17.99
CA ALA A 224 -18.06 -16.59 17.74
C ALA A 224 -16.66 -16.83 17.15
N PHE A 225 -15.93 -17.82 17.67
CA PHE A 225 -14.63 -18.22 17.15
C PHE A 225 -14.74 -18.74 15.71
N ALA A 226 -15.70 -19.64 15.44
CA ALA A 226 -15.94 -20.17 14.10
C ALA A 226 -16.31 -19.08 13.09
N ALA A 227 -17.17 -18.14 13.48
CA ALA A 227 -17.52 -16.98 12.66
C ALA A 227 -16.30 -16.09 12.36
N GLY A 228 -15.45 -15.83 13.37
CA GLY A 228 -14.21 -15.08 13.19
C GLY A 228 -13.24 -15.74 12.21
N VAL A 229 -13.04 -17.06 12.34
CA VAL A 229 -12.20 -17.85 11.40
C VAL A 229 -12.76 -17.79 9.99
N LEU A 230 -14.08 -17.93 9.82
CA LEU A 230 -14.74 -17.84 8.52
C LEU A 230 -14.54 -16.47 7.85
N VAL A 231 -14.72 -15.38 8.61
CA VAL A 231 -14.50 -14.01 8.10
C VAL A 231 -13.06 -13.82 7.65
N ILE A 232 -12.07 -14.27 8.44
CA ILE A 232 -10.65 -14.20 8.07
C ILE A 232 -10.36 -15.00 6.80
N ALA A 233 -10.95 -16.19 6.65
CA ALA A 233 -10.79 -17.02 5.45
C ALA A 233 -11.37 -16.34 4.20
N LEU A 234 -12.59 -15.78 4.31
CA LEU A 234 -13.25 -15.05 3.22
C LEU A 234 -12.45 -13.80 2.82
N GLN A 235 -11.96 -13.03 3.79
CA GLN A 235 -11.16 -11.83 3.54
C GLN A 235 -9.84 -12.17 2.84
N ARG A 236 -9.17 -13.27 3.23
CA ARG A 236 -7.96 -13.76 2.56
C ARG A 236 -8.23 -14.18 1.11
N ARG A 237 -9.37 -14.85 0.86
CA ARG A 237 -9.79 -15.27 -0.49
C ARG A 237 -10.08 -14.07 -1.39
N GLN A 238 -10.83 -13.08 -0.91
CA GLN A 238 -11.10 -11.85 -1.67
C GLN A 238 -9.82 -11.07 -1.97
N ALA A 239 -8.92 -10.94 -0.99
CA ALA A 239 -7.64 -10.26 -1.19
C ALA A 239 -6.76 -10.97 -2.23
N ALA A 240 -6.81 -12.31 -2.29
CA ALA A 240 -6.10 -13.06 -3.32
C ALA A 240 -6.68 -12.83 -4.73
N LEU A 241 -8.01 -12.83 -4.87
CA LEU A 241 -8.70 -12.55 -6.14
C LEU A 241 -8.38 -11.15 -6.67
N ILE A 242 -8.48 -10.12 -5.82
CA ILE A 242 -8.18 -8.74 -6.19
C ILE A 242 -6.72 -8.60 -6.63
N ARG A 243 -5.77 -9.25 -5.93
CA ARG A 243 -4.37 -9.26 -6.34
C ARG A 243 -4.15 -9.93 -7.70
N GLY A 244 -4.87 -11.01 -7.98
CA GLY A 244 -4.85 -11.68 -9.28
C GLY A 244 -5.33 -10.76 -10.39
N MET A 245 -6.51 -10.16 -10.24
CA MET A 245 -7.08 -9.21 -11.21
C MET A 245 -6.18 -8.01 -11.45
N ASN A 246 -5.60 -7.43 -10.39
CA ASN A 246 -4.71 -6.27 -10.53
C ASN A 246 -3.43 -6.62 -11.31
N ARG A 247 -2.92 -7.85 -11.17
CA ARG A 247 -1.76 -8.31 -11.93
C ARG A 247 -2.09 -8.47 -13.41
N GLU A 248 -3.19 -9.14 -13.72
CA GLU A 248 -3.66 -9.32 -15.09
C GLU A 248 -3.94 -7.97 -15.78
N LEU A 249 -4.52 -7.01 -15.06
CA LEU A 249 -4.75 -5.66 -15.56
C LEU A 249 -3.42 -4.92 -15.81
N GLY A 250 -2.43 -5.11 -14.94
CA GLY A 250 -1.07 -4.57 -15.11
C GLY A 250 -0.40 -5.11 -16.37
N GLU A 251 -0.39 -6.43 -16.55
CA GLU A 251 0.18 -7.12 -17.72
C GLU A 251 -0.54 -6.68 -19.02
N THR A 252 -1.87 -6.58 -18.99
CA THR A 252 -2.66 -6.09 -20.14
C THR A 252 -2.33 -4.64 -20.48
N ASN A 253 -2.22 -3.76 -19.49
CA ASN A 253 -1.87 -2.37 -19.72
C ASN A 253 -0.46 -2.20 -20.29
N GLU A 254 0.52 -2.95 -19.79
CA GLU A 254 1.88 -2.94 -20.33
C GLU A 254 1.91 -3.44 -21.79
N PHE A 255 1.17 -4.52 -22.07
CA PHE A 255 1.03 -5.05 -23.42
C PHE A 255 0.39 -4.03 -24.38
N LEU A 256 -0.71 -3.39 -23.98
CA LEU A 256 -1.36 -2.35 -24.78
C LEU A 256 -0.44 -1.15 -25.00
N ALA A 257 0.29 -0.70 -23.97
CA ALA A 257 1.27 0.37 -24.10
C ALA A 257 2.40 0.00 -25.08
N ALA A 258 2.91 -1.24 -25.01
CA ALA A 258 3.95 -1.72 -25.91
C ALA A 258 3.48 -1.80 -27.37
N ILE A 259 2.25 -2.27 -27.61
CA ILE A 259 1.65 -2.27 -28.96
C ILE A 259 1.45 -0.84 -29.45
N SER A 260 0.90 0.02 -28.60
CA SER A 260 0.64 1.43 -28.92
C SER A 260 1.93 2.15 -29.35
N MET A 261 3.03 1.92 -28.64
CA MET A 261 4.35 2.47 -28.98
C MET A 261 4.93 1.91 -30.29
N LYS A 262 4.65 0.65 -30.62
CA LYS A 262 5.05 0.07 -31.91
C LYS A 262 4.25 0.67 -33.08
N ILE A 263 2.93 0.83 -32.90
CA ILE A 263 2.05 1.43 -33.91
C ILE A 263 2.38 2.92 -34.11
N ALA A 264 2.73 3.64 -33.06
CA ALA A 264 3.16 5.05 -33.11
C ALA A 264 4.31 5.31 -34.10
N LYS A 265 5.17 4.32 -34.39
CA LYS A 265 6.25 4.48 -35.39
C LYS A 265 5.75 4.56 -36.83
N TYR A 266 4.53 4.11 -37.08
CA TYR A 266 3.90 4.09 -38.40
C TYR A 266 2.86 5.21 -38.57
N LEU A 267 2.61 5.99 -37.52
CA LEU A 267 1.66 7.10 -37.53
C LEU A 267 2.39 8.41 -37.28
N SER A 268 1.92 9.51 -37.87
CA SER A 268 2.47 10.82 -37.52
C SER A 268 2.21 11.12 -36.02
N PRO A 269 3.14 11.81 -35.31
CA PRO A 269 2.99 12.13 -33.90
C PRO A 269 1.66 12.83 -33.54
N GLN A 270 1.12 13.58 -34.49
CA GLN A 270 -0.14 14.32 -34.40
C GLN A 270 -1.34 13.36 -34.33
N ILE A 271 -1.35 12.31 -35.17
CA ILE A 271 -2.40 11.30 -35.19
C ILE A 271 -2.33 10.40 -33.96
N TYR A 272 -1.12 10.03 -33.54
CA TYR A 272 -0.94 9.31 -32.28
C TYR A 272 -1.53 10.10 -31.10
N LYS A 273 -1.18 11.39 -30.96
CA LYS A 273 -1.72 12.23 -29.87
C LYS A 273 -3.24 12.36 -29.93
N SER A 274 -3.84 12.50 -31.10
CA SER A 274 -5.30 12.67 -31.21
C SER A 274 -6.06 11.39 -30.85
N ILE A 275 -5.56 10.22 -31.26
CA ILE A 275 -6.17 8.90 -30.97
C ILE A 275 -6.13 8.61 -29.46
N PHE A 276 -4.97 8.79 -28.81
CA PHE A 276 -4.79 8.43 -27.40
C PHE A 276 -5.40 9.45 -26.41
N SER A 277 -5.58 10.70 -26.83
CA SER A 277 -6.23 11.72 -25.99
C SER A 277 -7.76 11.70 -26.09
N GLY A 278 -8.33 10.93 -27.02
CA GLY A 278 -9.77 10.88 -27.27
C GLY A 278 -10.35 12.20 -27.81
N GLN A 279 -9.50 13.11 -28.30
CA GLN A 279 -9.91 14.47 -28.70
C GLN A 279 -10.50 14.54 -30.12
N ARG A 280 -10.27 13.54 -30.97
CA ARG A 280 -10.82 13.49 -32.34
C ARG A 280 -11.22 12.08 -32.72
N ASP A 281 -12.46 11.92 -33.19
CA ASP A 281 -12.89 10.73 -33.90
C ASP A 281 -12.13 10.62 -35.22
N VAL A 282 -11.66 9.41 -35.54
CA VAL A 282 -10.96 9.11 -36.80
C VAL A 282 -12.00 8.99 -37.92
N ALA A 283 -12.62 10.12 -38.27
CA ALA A 283 -13.54 10.22 -39.39
C ALA A 283 -12.85 10.88 -40.59
N ILE A 284 -13.30 10.54 -41.81
CA ILE A 284 -12.91 11.24 -43.04
C ILE A 284 -13.48 12.65 -42.98
N ALA A 285 -12.66 13.61 -42.59
CA ALA A 285 -13.00 15.02 -42.50
C ALA A 285 -11.82 15.84 -43.03
N THR A 286 -12.15 16.87 -43.81
CA THR A 286 -11.15 17.77 -44.40
C THR A 286 -11.56 19.21 -44.17
N GLU A 287 -10.58 20.07 -43.93
CA GLU A 287 -10.77 21.49 -43.73
C GLU A 287 -9.87 22.26 -44.71
N ARG A 288 -10.42 23.30 -45.34
CA ARG A 288 -9.63 24.19 -46.20
C ARG A 288 -8.91 25.22 -45.34
N LYS A 289 -7.59 25.08 -45.21
CA LYS A 289 -6.73 25.95 -44.39
C LYS A 289 -5.61 26.58 -45.22
N LYS A 290 -5.14 27.76 -44.78
CA LYS A 290 -3.95 28.38 -45.35
C LYS A 290 -2.73 27.85 -44.60
N LEU A 291 -1.89 27.08 -45.28
CA LEU A 291 -0.77 26.37 -44.69
C LEU A 291 0.53 26.83 -45.33
N THR A 292 1.64 26.70 -44.58
CA THR A 292 2.99 26.80 -45.17
C THR A 292 3.50 25.38 -45.41
N ILE A 293 3.80 25.07 -46.66
CA ILE A 293 4.13 23.75 -47.15
C ILE A 293 5.62 23.72 -47.49
N PHE A 294 6.31 22.71 -46.99
CA PHE A 294 7.71 22.42 -47.22
C PHE A 294 7.83 21.13 -48.03
N PHE A 295 8.65 21.18 -49.07
CA PHE A 295 9.04 20.00 -49.84
C PHE A 295 10.55 19.96 -49.97
N SER A 296 11.17 18.82 -49.69
CA SER A 296 12.59 18.59 -49.96
C SER A 296 12.82 17.29 -50.69
N ASP A 297 13.90 17.21 -51.46
CA ASP A 297 14.28 16.05 -52.28
C ASP A 297 15.81 15.98 -52.39
N ILE A 298 16.37 14.76 -52.44
CA ILE A 298 17.83 14.59 -52.54
C ILE A 298 18.24 14.70 -54.01
N LYS A 299 19.21 15.58 -54.26
CA LYS A 299 19.77 15.77 -55.60
C LYS A 299 20.47 14.50 -56.07
N ASP A 300 20.19 14.10 -57.32
CA ASP A 300 20.81 12.97 -57.99
C ASP A 300 20.68 11.63 -57.21
N PHE A 301 19.63 11.47 -56.39
CA PHE A 301 19.44 10.30 -55.53
C PHE A 301 19.52 8.98 -56.31
N THR A 302 18.89 8.89 -57.48
CA THR A 302 18.97 7.68 -58.34
C THR A 302 20.40 7.30 -58.67
N ALA A 303 21.25 8.27 -59.03
CA ALA A 303 22.65 8.01 -59.38
C ALA A 303 23.49 7.64 -58.15
N ILE A 304 23.14 8.16 -56.97
CA ILE A 304 23.78 7.77 -55.70
C ILE A 304 23.37 6.35 -55.31
N ALA A 305 22.09 6.00 -55.46
CA ALA A 305 21.55 4.68 -55.15
C ALA A 305 22.16 3.56 -56.02
N GLU A 306 22.52 3.86 -57.27
CA GLU A 306 23.21 2.90 -58.16
C GLU A 306 24.68 2.66 -57.78
N ARG A 307 25.33 3.58 -57.07
CA ARG A 307 26.76 3.51 -56.72
C ARG A 307 27.02 2.90 -55.35
N LEU A 308 26.05 3.00 -54.44
CA LEU A 308 26.17 2.51 -53.06
C LEU A 308 25.64 1.08 -52.93
N GLN A 309 26.18 0.32 -51.97
CA GLN A 309 25.56 -0.94 -51.57
C GLN A 309 24.19 -0.67 -50.91
N PRO A 310 23.19 -1.55 -51.08
CA PRO A 310 21.85 -1.35 -50.54
C PRO A 310 21.82 -1.09 -49.03
N GLU A 311 22.70 -1.73 -48.27
CA GLU A 311 22.82 -1.58 -46.82
C GLU A 311 23.31 -0.18 -46.44
N ASP A 312 24.34 0.32 -47.13
CA ASP A 312 24.90 1.66 -46.90
C ASP A 312 23.93 2.77 -47.31
N LEU A 313 23.23 2.58 -48.44
CA LEU A 313 22.18 3.49 -48.89
C LEU A 313 21.05 3.57 -47.87
N THR A 314 20.60 2.42 -47.37
CA THR A 314 19.53 2.33 -46.36
C THR A 314 19.96 3.00 -45.05
N ALA A 315 21.20 2.80 -44.61
CA ALA A 315 21.73 3.44 -43.41
C ALA A 315 21.79 4.97 -43.55
N LEU A 316 22.33 5.47 -44.67
CA LEU A 316 22.40 6.91 -44.97
C LEU A 316 21.01 7.54 -45.05
N LEU A 317 20.07 6.88 -45.74
CA LEU A 317 18.72 7.41 -45.92
C LEU A 317 17.94 7.45 -44.60
N ASN A 318 18.07 6.43 -43.75
CA ASN A 318 17.46 6.42 -42.42
C ASN A 318 18.06 7.48 -41.50
N GLU A 319 19.39 7.69 -41.55
CA GLU A 319 20.06 8.76 -40.80
C GLU A 319 19.59 10.14 -41.26
N TYR A 320 19.51 10.37 -42.57
CA TYR A 320 18.93 11.57 -43.16
C TYR A 320 17.50 11.81 -42.67
N PHE A 321 16.59 10.83 -42.82
CA PHE A 321 15.20 11.01 -42.39
C PHE A 321 15.06 11.21 -40.89
N THR A 322 15.89 10.56 -40.07
CA THR A 322 15.87 10.73 -38.61
C THR A 322 16.24 12.16 -38.22
N GLU A 323 17.34 12.68 -38.77
CA GLU A 323 17.82 14.03 -38.49
C GLU A 323 16.85 15.10 -39.01
N MET A 324 16.39 14.98 -40.27
CA MET A 324 15.45 15.93 -40.86
C MET A 324 14.11 15.93 -40.12
N SER A 325 13.57 14.76 -39.75
CA SER A 325 12.31 14.68 -39.00
C SER A 325 12.44 15.24 -37.59
N GLY A 326 13.58 15.04 -36.94
CA GLY A 326 13.88 15.64 -35.64
C GLY A 326 13.86 17.16 -35.69
N ILE A 327 14.47 17.76 -36.72
CA ILE A 327 14.45 19.20 -36.96
C ILE A 327 13.03 19.68 -37.28
N ALA A 328 12.30 18.95 -38.13
CA ALA A 328 10.92 19.28 -38.47
C ALA A 328 10.03 19.37 -37.21
N LEU A 329 10.10 18.34 -36.36
CA LEU A 329 9.35 18.29 -35.11
C LEU A 329 9.76 19.41 -34.14
N LYS A 330 11.08 19.70 -34.03
CA LYS A 330 11.62 20.77 -33.18
C LYS A 330 11.04 22.14 -33.52
N HIS A 331 10.83 22.43 -34.80
CA HIS A 331 10.24 23.69 -35.25
C HIS A 331 8.70 23.70 -35.23
N GLY A 332 8.07 22.55 -35.01
CA GLY A 332 6.62 22.40 -34.95
C GLY A 332 5.97 22.05 -36.29
N ALA A 333 6.73 21.53 -37.24
CA ALA A 333 6.18 21.05 -38.50
C ALA A 333 5.38 19.74 -38.30
N THR A 334 4.33 19.58 -39.08
CA THR A 334 3.68 18.30 -39.30
C THR A 334 4.32 17.62 -40.50
N VAL A 335 5.10 16.56 -40.25
CA VAL A 335 5.63 15.70 -41.33
C VAL A 335 4.47 14.88 -41.87
N ASP A 336 4.14 15.10 -43.14
CA ASP A 336 3.04 14.42 -43.82
C ASP A 336 3.47 13.00 -44.19
N LYS A 337 4.47 12.89 -45.07
CA LYS A 337 5.00 11.61 -45.54
C LYS A 337 6.38 11.75 -46.19
N PHE A 338 7.05 10.61 -46.29
CA PHE A 338 8.22 10.42 -47.15
C PHE A 338 7.77 9.88 -48.51
N ILE A 339 8.29 10.45 -49.60
CA ILE A 339 7.96 10.05 -50.98
C ILE A 339 9.27 9.69 -51.68
N GLY A 340 9.69 8.43 -51.61
CA GLY A 340 11.04 8.05 -52.03
C GLY A 340 12.06 8.67 -51.08
N ASP A 341 12.93 9.52 -51.61
CA ASP A 341 13.92 10.33 -50.88
C ASP A 341 13.42 11.74 -50.50
N ALA A 342 12.19 12.08 -50.90
CA ALA A 342 11.58 13.36 -50.60
C ALA A 342 10.86 13.41 -49.25
N ILE A 343 10.80 14.60 -48.65
CA ILE A 343 10.07 14.89 -47.42
C ILE A 343 9.02 15.95 -47.72
N LEU A 344 7.76 15.63 -47.43
CA LEU A 344 6.66 16.58 -47.42
C LEU A 344 6.29 16.90 -45.97
N ALA A 345 6.29 18.19 -45.63
CA ALA A 345 5.87 18.68 -44.32
C ALA A 345 5.08 19.98 -44.46
N PHE A 346 4.31 20.34 -43.44
CA PHE A 346 3.57 21.60 -43.43
C PHE A 346 3.41 22.17 -42.02
N PHE A 347 3.10 23.46 -41.99
CA PHE A 347 2.78 24.24 -40.80
C PHE A 347 1.39 24.85 -40.94
N GLY A 348 0.74 25.09 -39.81
CA GLY A 348 -0.59 25.68 -39.73
C GLY A 348 -1.71 24.69 -39.40
N ASP A 349 -1.37 23.41 -39.26
CA ASP A 349 -2.29 22.37 -38.80
C ASP A 349 -1.51 21.14 -38.25
N PRO A 350 -1.96 20.47 -37.16
CA PRO A 350 -3.15 20.76 -36.35
C PRO A 350 -2.99 21.99 -35.46
N GLU A 351 -1.76 22.43 -35.23
CA GLU A 351 -1.40 23.63 -34.47
C GLU A 351 -0.90 24.72 -35.44
N THR A 352 -1.25 25.97 -35.15
CA THR A 352 -0.80 27.16 -35.89
C THR A 352 -0.40 28.24 -34.90
N LYS A 353 0.66 28.98 -35.20
CA LYS A 353 1.03 30.21 -34.48
C LYS A 353 0.62 31.47 -35.26
N GLY A 354 -0.20 31.31 -36.29
CA GLY A 354 -0.54 32.33 -37.27
C GLY A 354 0.31 32.19 -38.53
N ILE A 355 -0.27 32.58 -39.67
CA ILE A 355 0.28 32.35 -41.01
C ILE A 355 1.73 32.86 -41.16
N GLU A 356 2.02 34.05 -40.62
CA GLU A 356 3.36 34.64 -40.69
C GLU A 356 4.37 33.84 -39.87
N GLU A 357 4.04 33.51 -38.62
CA GLU A 357 4.95 32.78 -37.75
C GLU A 357 5.16 31.33 -38.21
N ASP A 358 4.13 30.70 -38.78
CA ASP A 358 4.23 29.38 -39.42
C ASP A 358 5.19 29.41 -40.61
N ALA A 359 5.13 30.47 -41.44
CA ALA A 359 6.06 30.65 -42.55
C ALA A 359 7.51 30.89 -42.08
N ARG A 360 7.67 31.71 -41.03
CA ARG A 360 8.98 31.97 -40.41
C ARG A 360 9.57 30.72 -39.77
N ALA A 361 8.76 29.92 -39.07
CA ALA A 361 9.18 28.66 -38.48
C ALA A 361 9.60 27.65 -39.56
N CYS A 362 8.84 27.56 -40.65
CA CYS A 362 9.18 26.72 -41.80
C CYS A 362 10.51 27.13 -42.44
N LEU A 363 10.76 28.42 -42.61
CA LEU A 363 12.04 28.91 -43.12
C LEU A 363 13.20 28.58 -42.17
N ARG A 364 13.05 28.81 -40.86
CA ARG A 364 14.07 28.45 -39.85
C ARG A 364 14.36 26.95 -39.86
N MET A 365 13.33 26.12 -39.98
CA MET A 365 13.44 24.68 -40.13
C MET A 365 14.26 24.31 -41.37
N ALA A 366 13.93 24.87 -42.54
CA ALA A 366 14.64 24.59 -43.79
C ALA A 366 16.12 24.99 -43.72
N VAL A 367 16.44 26.14 -43.11
CA VAL A 367 17.82 26.59 -42.88
C VAL A 367 18.56 25.65 -41.94
N GLU A 368 17.94 25.23 -40.85
CA GLU A 368 18.55 24.28 -39.90
C GLU A 368 18.75 22.89 -40.51
N MET A 369 17.83 22.44 -41.36
CA MET A 369 17.99 21.21 -42.15
C MET A 369 19.20 21.29 -43.10
N GLN A 370 19.37 22.40 -43.83
CA GLN A 370 20.56 22.62 -44.68
C GLN A 370 21.86 22.60 -43.87
N TYR A 371 21.86 23.25 -42.70
CA TYR A 371 23.00 23.25 -41.79
C TYR A 371 23.36 21.84 -41.31
N ARG A 372 22.38 21.08 -40.81
CA ARG A 372 22.61 19.71 -40.35
C ARG A 372 23.06 18.81 -41.48
N LEU A 373 22.52 18.99 -42.69
CA LEU A 373 22.96 18.23 -43.86
C LEU A 373 24.41 18.53 -44.25
N ALA A 374 24.87 19.78 -44.09
CA ALA A 374 26.28 20.13 -44.28
C ALA A 374 27.21 19.45 -43.25
N GLN A 375 26.77 19.32 -42.00
CA GLN A 375 27.49 18.53 -40.99
C GLN A 375 27.52 17.04 -41.34
N LEU A 376 26.38 16.47 -41.73
CA LEU A 376 26.28 15.09 -42.18
C LEU A 376 27.14 14.82 -43.41
N ASP A 377 27.24 15.75 -44.37
CA ASP A 377 28.15 15.62 -45.51
C ASP A 377 29.60 15.39 -45.06
N ALA A 378 30.08 16.18 -44.08
CA ALA A 378 31.42 16.01 -43.54
C ALA A 378 31.60 14.70 -42.75
N GLU A 379 30.59 14.30 -41.97
CA GLU A 379 30.60 13.02 -41.23
C GLU A 379 30.62 11.83 -42.20
N TRP A 380 29.75 11.84 -43.22
CA TRP A 380 29.63 10.78 -44.21
C TRP A 380 30.89 10.64 -45.08
N ARG A 381 31.54 11.75 -45.45
CA ARG A 381 32.84 11.72 -46.13
C ARG A 381 33.92 11.02 -45.30
N LYS A 382 33.97 11.28 -43.99
CA LYS A 382 34.91 10.59 -43.09
C LYS A 382 34.67 9.08 -43.02
N ARG A 383 33.43 8.62 -43.29
CA ARG A 383 33.07 7.20 -43.40
C ARG A 383 33.35 6.61 -44.79
N GLY A 384 33.94 7.38 -45.71
CA GLY A 384 34.29 6.92 -47.06
C GLY A 384 33.22 7.20 -48.13
N ILE A 385 32.16 7.96 -47.82
CA ILE A 385 31.14 8.33 -48.80
C ILE A 385 31.61 9.53 -49.62
N GLU A 386 32.01 9.31 -50.87
CA GLU A 386 32.60 10.34 -51.74
C GLU A 386 31.59 11.45 -52.12
N GLN A 387 30.32 11.08 -52.31
CA GLN A 387 29.23 11.98 -52.73
C GLN A 387 28.04 11.88 -51.77
N PRO A 388 28.09 12.57 -50.62
CA PRO A 388 26.98 12.57 -49.68
C PRO A 388 25.78 13.38 -50.18
N PHE A 389 24.63 13.24 -49.50
CA PHE A 389 23.38 13.83 -49.96
C PHE A 389 23.40 15.36 -49.93
N ARG A 390 22.81 15.97 -50.96
CA ARG A 390 22.49 17.40 -51.00
C ARG A 390 20.99 17.55 -51.25
N ALA A 391 20.30 18.29 -50.40
CA ALA A 391 18.86 18.49 -50.52
C ALA A 391 18.54 19.79 -51.28
N ARG A 392 17.52 19.73 -52.11
CA ARG A 392 16.84 20.92 -52.66
C ARG A 392 15.58 21.14 -51.84
N MET A 393 15.21 22.39 -51.58
CA MET A 393 14.06 22.71 -50.74
C MET A 393 13.14 23.74 -51.41
N GLY A 394 11.84 23.52 -51.30
CA GLY A 394 10.79 24.39 -51.82
C GLY A 394 9.78 24.71 -50.73
N ILE A 395 9.43 26.00 -50.58
CA ILE A 395 8.46 26.45 -49.57
C ILE A 395 7.38 27.29 -50.23
N ASN A 396 6.12 26.94 -49.97
CA ASN A 396 4.97 27.67 -50.46
C ASN A 396 3.94 27.92 -49.36
N THR A 397 3.28 29.08 -49.37
CA THR A 397 2.19 29.41 -48.43
C THR A 397 0.90 29.59 -49.22
N GLY A 398 -0.09 28.73 -48.99
CA GLY A 398 -1.30 28.71 -49.80
C GLY A 398 -2.46 27.95 -49.16
N TYR A 399 -3.64 28.04 -49.76
CA TYR A 399 -4.82 27.31 -49.29
C TYR A 399 -4.81 25.86 -49.80
N CYS A 400 -4.80 24.91 -48.86
CA CYS A 400 -4.90 23.48 -49.09
C CYS A 400 -6.07 22.89 -48.30
N ASN A 401 -6.57 21.73 -48.74
CA ASN A 401 -7.43 20.91 -47.90
C ASN A 401 -6.53 20.00 -47.06
N VAL A 402 -6.68 20.05 -45.73
CA VAL A 402 -5.96 19.20 -44.78
C VAL A 402 -6.95 18.33 -44.01
N GLY A 403 -6.60 17.08 -43.75
CA GLY A 403 -7.45 16.18 -43.01
C GLY A 403 -7.13 14.71 -43.26
N ASN A 404 -8.05 13.84 -42.85
CA ASN A 404 -7.96 12.40 -43.13
C ASN A 404 -8.46 12.13 -44.55
N PHE A 405 -7.57 11.66 -45.43
CA PHE A 405 -7.88 11.21 -46.78
C PHE A 405 -7.61 9.71 -46.92
N GLY A 406 -8.46 8.99 -47.66
CA GLY A 406 -8.26 7.55 -47.90
C GLY A 406 -9.57 6.77 -48.02
N SER A 407 -9.50 5.46 -47.77
CA SER A 407 -10.65 4.56 -47.64
C SER A 407 -10.93 4.25 -46.16
N GLU A 408 -12.03 3.54 -45.87
CA GLU A 408 -12.36 3.08 -44.51
C GLU A 408 -11.24 2.25 -43.88
N ASP A 409 -10.54 1.45 -44.68
CA ASP A 409 -9.47 0.56 -44.22
C ASP A 409 -8.09 1.25 -44.12
N ARG A 410 -7.89 2.38 -44.81
CA ARG A 410 -6.59 3.05 -44.87
C ARG A 410 -6.76 4.56 -45.04
N MET A 411 -6.39 5.30 -44.00
CA MET A 411 -6.42 6.76 -43.97
C MET A 411 -5.02 7.34 -43.74
N ASP A 412 -4.70 8.39 -44.50
CA ASP A 412 -3.54 9.23 -44.29
C ASP A 412 -4.02 10.63 -43.86
N TYR A 413 -3.40 11.18 -42.81
CA TYR A 413 -3.55 12.60 -42.50
C TYR A 413 -2.59 13.40 -43.36
N THR A 414 -3.12 14.10 -44.37
CA THR A 414 -2.29 14.69 -45.43
C THR A 414 -2.92 15.98 -45.95
N ILE A 415 -2.15 16.72 -46.75
CA ILE A 415 -2.63 17.89 -47.48
C ILE A 415 -2.89 17.57 -48.95
N ILE A 416 -3.99 18.08 -49.50
CA ILE A 416 -4.31 17.98 -50.92
C ILE A 416 -4.62 19.39 -51.47
N GLY A 417 -3.98 19.73 -52.59
CA GLY A 417 -4.25 20.97 -53.31
C GLY A 417 -3.14 21.36 -54.27
N ALA A 418 -3.44 22.29 -55.18
CA ALA A 418 -2.47 22.82 -56.14
C ALA A 418 -1.26 23.47 -55.45
N GLU A 419 -1.45 24.06 -54.26
CA GLU A 419 -0.40 24.72 -53.49
C GLU A 419 0.65 23.74 -52.93
N ALA A 420 0.28 22.47 -52.67
CA ALA A 420 1.24 21.43 -52.29
C ALA A 420 2.13 21.03 -53.48
N ASN A 421 1.53 20.93 -54.67
CA ASN A 421 2.28 20.68 -55.90
C ASN A 421 3.21 21.85 -56.25
N LEU A 422 2.83 23.09 -55.92
CA LEU A 422 3.70 24.26 -56.10
C LEU A 422 4.96 24.15 -55.24
N ALA A 423 4.87 23.72 -53.97
CA ALA A 423 6.06 23.51 -53.13
C ALA A 423 7.05 22.50 -53.76
N ALA A 424 6.55 21.36 -54.25
CA ALA A 424 7.37 20.36 -54.94
C ALA A 424 8.04 20.92 -56.21
N ARG A 425 7.35 21.79 -56.95
CA ARG A 425 7.91 22.42 -58.16
C ARG A 425 8.96 23.48 -57.84
N LEU A 426 8.75 24.26 -56.78
CA LEU A 426 9.77 25.20 -56.27
C LEU A 426 11.02 24.45 -55.84
N GLN A 427 10.86 23.32 -55.15
CA GLN A 427 11.97 22.45 -54.77
C GLN A 427 12.74 21.96 -56.01
N ALA A 428 12.04 21.51 -57.05
CA ALA A 428 12.69 20.98 -58.25
C ALA A 428 13.57 22.01 -58.98
N ILE A 429 13.23 23.30 -58.87
CA ILE A 429 13.96 24.43 -59.48
C ILE A 429 15.07 24.95 -58.56
N ALA A 430 15.03 24.63 -57.26
CA ALA A 430 16.09 25.02 -56.34
C ALA A 430 17.43 24.40 -56.76
N GLU A 431 18.49 25.21 -56.70
CA GLU A 431 19.84 24.71 -56.83
C GLU A 431 20.16 23.72 -55.70
N PRO A 432 21.10 22.78 -55.88
CA PRO A 432 21.49 21.86 -54.82
C PRO A 432 21.98 22.59 -53.56
N GLY A 433 21.37 22.30 -52.41
CA GLY A 433 21.62 23.03 -51.16
C GLY A 433 20.86 24.36 -51.05
N GLY A 434 20.01 24.68 -52.02
CA GLY A 434 19.23 25.90 -52.10
C GLY A 434 17.80 25.76 -51.58
N ILE A 435 17.22 26.92 -51.25
CA ILE A 435 15.82 27.07 -50.84
C ILE A 435 15.12 27.99 -51.83
N CYS A 436 14.01 27.53 -52.41
CA CYS A 436 13.15 28.32 -53.29
C CYS A 436 11.81 28.60 -52.61
N LEU A 437 11.35 29.86 -52.65
CA LEU A 437 10.12 30.32 -52.04
C LEU A 437 9.10 30.76 -53.10
N SER A 438 7.82 30.58 -52.83
CA SER A 438 6.78 31.34 -53.55
C SER A 438 6.78 32.81 -53.12
N TYR A 439 6.17 33.68 -53.93
CA TYR A 439 6.01 35.09 -53.57
C TYR A 439 5.28 35.26 -52.24
N GLU A 440 4.22 34.49 -52.00
CA GLU A 440 3.43 34.53 -50.77
C GLU A 440 4.29 34.23 -49.53
N THR A 441 5.15 33.21 -49.63
CA THR A 441 6.06 32.86 -48.54
C THR A 441 7.13 33.94 -48.37
N TYR A 442 7.76 34.37 -49.47
CA TYR A 442 8.77 35.43 -49.45
C TYR A 442 8.24 36.71 -48.82
N ALA A 443 7.00 37.12 -49.14
CA ALA A 443 6.40 38.32 -48.56
C ALA A 443 6.27 38.25 -47.03
N LEU A 444 6.10 37.05 -46.45
CA LEU A 444 5.99 36.82 -45.00
C LEU A 444 7.35 36.74 -44.29
N VAL A 445 8.44 36.45 -45.02
CA VAL A 445 9.78 36.20 -44.45
C VAL A 445 10.87 37.09 -45.03
N ARG A 446 10.52 38.11 -45.82
CA ARG A 446 11.45 39.03 -46.51
C ARG A 446 12.42 39.79 -45.59
N ASP A 447 12.11 39.88 -44.30
CA ASP A 447 12.97 40.48 -43.28
C ASP A 447 14.03 39.49 -42.75
N MET A 448 13.85 38.19 -42.99
CA MET A 448 14.74 37.12 -42.55
C MET A 448 15.68 36.60 -43.64
N VAL A 449 15.39 36.89 -44.92
CA VAL A 449 16.19 36.43 -46.05
C VAL A 449 16.29 37.48 -47.14
N ARG A 450 17.43 37.48 -47.84
CA ARG A 450 17.58 38.09 -49.15
C ARG A 450 17.34 37.00 -50.19
N ALA A 451 16.49 37.29 -51.16
CA ALA A 451 16.11 36.35 -52.21
C ALA A 451 16.05 37.03 -53.58
N LYS A 452 16.45 36.29 -54.61
CA LYS A 452 16.45 36.73 -56.00
C LYS A 452 15.25 36.14 -56.75
N PRO A 453 14.44 36.95 -57.46
CA PRO A 453 13.39 36.42 -58.31
C PRO A 453 13.99 35.62 -59.48
N LEU A 454 13.41 34.44 -59.74
CA LEU A 454 13.72 33.59 -60.88
C LEU A 454 12.74 33.84 -62.03
N GLN A 455 12.95 33.16 -63.16
CA GLN A 455 12.02 33.24 -64.28
C GLN A 455 10.63 32.73 -63.87
N PRO A 456 9.55 33.38 -64.31
CA PRO A 456 8.19 32.92 -64.05
C PRO A 456 7.99 31.49 -64.57
N ILE A 457 7.28 30.68 -63.79
CA ILE A 457 6.91 29.32 -64.16
C ILE A 457 5.39 29.19 -64.28
N THR A 458 4.96 28.38 -65.24
CA THR A 458 3.57 27.95 -65.39
C THR A 458 3.44 26.48 -64.99
N MET A 459 2.30 26.11 -64.44
CA MET A 459 2.06 24.71 -64.07
C MET A 459 0.62 24.29 -64.23
N LYS A 460 0.45 23.00 -64.53
CA LYS A 460 -0.86 22.38 -64.65
C LYS A 460 -1.60 22.48 -63.31
N GLY A 461 -2.75 23.15 -63.31
CA GLY A 461 -3.60 23.33 -62.13
C GLY A 461 -3.44 24.68 -61.41
N ILE A 462 -2.51 25.54 -61.84
CA ILE A 462 -2.41 26.95 -61.39
C ILE A 462 -2.49 27.84 -62.63
N SER A 463 -3.53 28.66 -62.72
CA SER A 463 -3.82 29.49 -63.90
C SER A 463 -2.93 30.74 -64.00
N ARG A 464 -2.32 31.17 -62.88
CA ARG A 464 -1.41 32.32 -62.83
C ARG A 464 0.04 31.90 -63.01
N GLU A 465 0.84 32.78 -63.58
CA GLU A 465 2.30 32.66 -63.51
C GLU A 465 2.76 32.83 -62.06
N VAL A 466 3.68 31.96 -61.63
CA VAL A 466 4.31 32.05 -60.32
C VAL A 466 5.76 32.44 -60.51
N VAL A 467 6.20 33.47 -59.79
CA VAL A 467 7.61 33.91 -59.78
C VAL A 467 8.28 33.28 -58.55
N PRO A 468 9.20 32.30 -58.73
CA PRO A 468 9.95 31.74 -57.62
C PRO A 468 11.00 32.73 -57.10
N TYR A 469 11.32 32.65 -55.81
CA TYR A 469 12.37 33.44 -55.16
C TYR A 469 13.43 32.50 -54.60
N ALA A 470 14.63 32.51 -55.17
CA ALA A 470 15.76 31.74 -54.66
C ALA A 470 16.42 32.50 -53.51
N VAL A 471 16.52 31.88 -52.34
CA VAL A 471 17.21 32.47 -51.18
C VAL A 471 18.71 32.55 -51.47
N ASP A 472 19.29 33.75 -51.40
CA ASP A 472 20.71 34.02 -51.66
C ASP A 472 21.49 34.45 -50.42
N GLY A 473 20.79 34.71 -49.31
CA GLY A 473 21.40 35.13 -48.06
C GLY A 473 20.39 35.17 -46.93
N LEU A 474 20.90 34.97 -45.71
CA LEU A 474 20.14 35.11 -44.48
C LEU A 474 20.29 36.53 -43.93
N LEU A 475 19.26 37.03 -43.23
CA LEU A 475 19.22 38.35 -42.59
C LEU A 475 18.86 38.21 -41.11
N GLY A 476 19.09 39.28 -40.33
CA GLY A 476 18.71 39.35 -38.92
C GLY A 476 19.30 38.22 -38.08
N ASP A 477 18.48 37.63 -37.20
CA ASP A 477 18.87 36.55 -36.29
C ASP A 477 19.36 35.29 -37.03
N LEU A 478 18.87 35.03 -38.25
CA LEU A 478 19.34 33.92 -39.08
C LEU A 478 20.76 34.15 -39.62
N ALA A 479 21.18 35.40 -39.81
CA ALA A 479 22.53 35.75 -40.23
C ALA A 479 23.55 35.68 -39.08
N GLN A 480 23.10 35.88 -37.83
CA GLN A 480 23.96 35.88 -36.64
C GLN A 480 24.36 34.47 -36.17
N ARG A 481 23.69 33.41 -36.66
CA ARG A 481 24.12 32.04 -36.38
C ARG A 481 25.43 31.72 -37.12
N PRO A 482 26.41 31.08 -36.46
CA PRO A 482 27.62 30.63 -37.13
C PRO A 482 27.24 29.66 -38.24
N GLN A 483 27.51 30.03 -39.49
CA GLN A 483 27.21 29.15 -40.61
C GLN A 483 28.32 28.11 -40.75
N VAL A 484 27.93 26.85 -40.90
CA VAL A 484 28.84 25.81 -41.39
C VAL A 484 29.26 26.23 -42.80
N VAL A 485 30.55 26.51 -42.98
CA VAL A 485 31.14 26.77 -44.29
C VAL A 485 31.62 25.44 -44.81
N SER A 486 30.87 24.86 -45.75
CA SER A 486 31.26 23.67 -46.48
C SER A 486 31.40 23.96 -47.97
N GLY A 487 32.48 23.48 -48.57
CA GLY A 487 32.76 23.70 -49.98
C GLY A 487 33.73 22.66 -50.51
N ASN A 488 33.35 22.01 -51.61
CA ASN A 488 34.18 21.05 -52.31
C ASN A 488 34.32 21.45 -53.77
N ALA A 489 35.56 21.62 -54.21
CA ALA A 489 35.93 21.82 -55.61
C ALA A 489 37.26 21.11 -55.87
N ARG A 490 37.64 20.97 -57.15
CA ARG A 490 38.91 20.33 -57.49
C ARG A 490 40.09 21.09 -56.86
N GLY A 491 40.73 20.45 -55.87
CA GLY A 491 41.85 21.04 -55.10
C GLY A 491 41.43 21.92 -53.91
N LEU A 492 40.14 21.94 -53.54
CA LEU A 492 39.62 22.66 -52.38
C LEU A 492 38.62 21.77 -51.65
N ASP A 493 38.93 21.39 -50.41
CA ASP A 493 37.99 20.74 -49.51
C ASP A 493 38.00 21.50 -48.19
N VAL A 494 36.91 22.21 -47.91
CA VAL A 494 36.78 23.09 -46.74
C VAL A 494 35.52 22.71 -46.00
N PHE A 495 35.68 22.41 -44.72
CA PHE A 495 34.58 22.28 -43.76
C PHE A 495 34.97 23.04 -42.50
N VAL A 496 34.18 24.07 -42.17
CA VAL A 496 34.36 24.87 -40.97
C VAL A 496 33.01 24.94 -40.28
N ASP A 497 32.92 24.30 -39.12
CA ASP A 497 31.80 24.42 -38.19
C ASP A 497 32.29 25.21 -36.97
N PRO A 498 31.96 26.52 -36.87
CA PRO A 498 32.43 27.32 -35.74
C PRO A 498 31.82 26.90 -34.40
N GLU A 499 30.64 26.27 -34.38
CA GLU A 499 29.98 25.82 -33.13
C GLU A 499 30.68 24.58 -32.54
N ALA A 500 31.30 23.76 -33.39
CA ALA A 500 32.06 22.59 -32.97
C ALA A 500 33.50 22.91 -32.52
N MET A 501 33.92 24.18 -32.52
CA MET A 501 35.29 24.62 -32.21
C MET A 501 35.39 25.30 -30.85
N ASP A 502 36.45 25.00 -30.11
CA ASP A 502 36.87 25.82 -28.97
C ASP A 502 37.63 27.08 -29.42
N ASP A 503 37.83 28.04 -28.51
CA ASP A 503 38.49 29.33 -28.83
C ASP A 503 39.87 29.14 -29.49
N GLN A 504 40.60 28.10 -29.09
CA GLN A 504 41.93 27.80 -29.62
C GLN A 504 41.86 27.23 -31.05
N ALA A 505 40.88 26.37 -31.33
CA ALA A 505 40.59 25.84 -32.65
C ALA A 505 40.10 26.93 -33.61
N VAL A 506 39.29 27.88 -33.13
CA VAL A 506 38.86 29.04 -33.92
C VAL A 506 40.07 29.87 -34.37
N GLU A 507 41.01 30.16 -33.48
CA GLU A 507 42.19 30.96 -33.84
C GLU A 507 43.11 30.21 -34.82
N ARG A 508 43.28 28.89 -34.64
CA ARG A 508 44.00 28.04 -35.60
C ARG A 508 43.32 28.03 -36.98
N ALA A 509 42.00 27.88 -37.02
CA ALA A 509 41.22 27.88 -38.25
C ALA A 509 41.32 29.23 -38.97
N ARG A 510 41.22 30.35 -38.23
CA ARG A 510 41.36 31.71 -38.78
C ARG A 510 42.72 31.89 -39.45
N LYS A 511 43.81 31.47 -38.78
CA LYS A 511 45.16 31.52 -39.35
C LYS A 511 45.28 30.67 -40.61
N LEU A 512 44.79 29.43 -40.58
CA LEU A 512 44.89 28.50 -41.71
C LEU A 512 44.10 29.01 -42.93
N LEU A 513 42.90 29.56 -42.71
CA LEU A 513 42.10 30.19 -43.77
C LEU A 513 42.77 31.45 -44.33
N ALA A 514 43.42 32.26 -43.49
CA ALA A 514 44.18 33.43 -43.94
C ALA A 514 45.39 33.02 -44.80
N ASP A 515 46.16 32.01 -44.36
CA ASP A 515 47.30 31.47 -45.11
C ASP A 515 46.84 30.88 -46.46
N ALA A 516 45.70 30.15 -46.48
CA ALA A 516 45.10 29.63 -47.70
C ALA A 516 44.65 30.73 -48.66
N LEU A 517 44.03 31.81 -48.15
CA LEU A 517 43.64 32.98 -48.92
C LEU A 517 44.86 33.67 -49.55
N GLU A 518 45.95 33.84 -48.81
CA GLU A 518 47.19 34.43 -49.34
C GLU A 518 47.84 33.54 -50.41
N ALA A 519 47.86 32.22 -50.22
CA ALA A 519 48.34 31.28 -51.23
C ALA A 519 47.52 31.34 -52.53
N LEU A 520 46.19 31.46 -52.43
CA LEU A 520 45.31 31.62 -53.60
C LEU A 520 45.51 32.98 -54.29
N LYS A 521 45.71 34.06 -53.54
CA LYS A 521 46.04 35.39 -54.11
C LYS A 521 47.39 35.37 -54.84
N ALA A 522 48.40 34.68 -54.30
CA ALA A 522 49.71 34.55 -54.93
C ALA A 522 49.65 33.83 -56.28
N ARG A 523 48.76 32.84 -56.44
CA ARG A 523 48.48 32.17 -57.73
C ARG A 523 47.82 33.11 -58.76
N GLY A 524 47.08 34.12 -58.31
CA GLY A 524 46.42 35.12 -59.17
C GLY A 524 47.34 36.20 -59.73
N ARG A 525 48.63 36.23 -59.36
CA ARG A 525 49.64 37.06 -60.02
C ARG A 525 50.23 36.27 -61.19
N PRO A 526 50.00 36.67 -62.46
CA PRO A 526 50.70 36.05 -63.58
C PRO A 526 52.20 36.26 -63.38
N ALA A 527 52.96 35.17 -63.46
CA ALA A 527 54.41 35.24 -63.53
C ALA A 527 54.78 35.78 -64.93
N GLY A 528 55.02 37.09 -65.03
CA GLY A 528 55.69 37.72 -66.17
C GLY A 528 54.77 38.30 -67.24
N ALA A 529 55.21 39.46 -67.74
CA ALA A 529 54.83 40.06 -69.02
C ALA A 529 55.21 39.18 -70.21
#